data_AF-A0A452G322-F1
#
_entry.id   AF-A0A452G322-F1
#
_cell.length_a   1.000
_cell.length_b   1.000
_cell.length_c   1.000
_cell.angle_alpha   90.00
_cell.angle_beta   90.00
_cell.angle_gamma   90.00
#
_symmetry.space_group_name_H-M   'P 1'
#
loop_
_entity.id
_entity.type
_entity.pdbx_description
1 polymer ?
#
loop_
_entity_poly.entity_id
_entity_poly.type
_entity_poly.pdbx_seq_one_letter_code
_entity_poly.pdbx_strand_id
1 'polypeptide(L)'
;MMEFAPPKNTNGPKMQTKMSTWTPLNHQLLNDRVFEERRALLENGRRLLTVLLECCSLSQQKFCSEALDFTTKLPKVLPLYTFSFLDPRSLCCCAQVSWRWKNLTELDQLWMLKCLRFNWYINISPTPYEQGVWKKHYIQMVKELHVSKPRVNLGKEFLTSAT
;
A
#
# COMPACT_ATOMS: atom_id res chain seq x y z
N MET A 1 -39.98 38.45 -32.94
CA MET A 1 -39.28 37.69 -34.00
C MET A 1 -37.93 37.29 -33.43
N MET A 2 -37.80 35.98 -33.15
CA MET A 2 -36.61 35.19 -32.74
C MET A 2 -35.61 35.79 -31.74
N GLU A 3 -35.73 35.32 -30.49
CA GLU A 3 -34.69 35.29 -29.47
C GLU A 3 -33.71 34.16 -29.82
N PHE A 4 -32.42 34.50 -29.92
CA PHE A 4 -31.36 33.57 -30.30
C PHE A 4 -31.13 32.54 -29.20
N ALA A 5 -31.36 31.26 -29.52
CA ALA A 5 -30.94 30.16 -28.66
C ALA A 5 -29.41 30.16 -28.50
N PRO A 6 -28.87 29.88 -27.29
CA PRO A 6 -27.42 29.83 -27.08
C PRO A 6 -26.81 28.68 -27.90
N PRO A 7 -25.58 28.85 -28.41
CA PRO A 7 -24.94 27.84 -29.24
C PRO A 7 -24.70 26.56 -28.43
N LYS A 8 -25.01 25.41 -29.04
CA LYS A 8 -24.64 24.09 -28.52
C LYS A 8 -23.13 23.99 -28.47
N ASN A 9 -22.56 24.07 -27.27
CA ASN A 9 -21.13 23.85 -27.04
C ASN A 9 -20.81 22.38 -27.33
N THR A 10 -20.16 22.12 -28.46
CA THR A 10 -19.75 20.80 -28.97
C THR A 10 -18.46 20.27 -28.32
N ASN A 11 -18.11 20.70 -27.11
CA ASN A 11 -16.97 20.15 -26.39
C ASN A 11 -17.42 19.06 -25.42
N GLY A 12 -17.51 17.83 -25.92
CA GLY A 12 -17.51 16.64 -25.06
C GLY A 12 -16.26 16.62 -24.16
N PRO A 13 -16.31 15.96 -22.99
CA PRO A 13 -15.24 16.05 -22.01
C PRO A 13 -13.94 15.49 -22.60
N LYS A 14 -13.01 16.38 -22.94
CA LYS A 14 -11.66 16.02 -23.40
C LYS A 14 -11.04 15.05 -22.39
N MET A 15 -10.40 14.00 -22.89
CA MET A 15 -9.65 13.02 -22.09
C MET A 15 -8.55 13.74 -21.31
N GLN A 16 -8.84 14.15 -20.07
CA GLN A 16 -7.89 14.86 -19.21
C GLN A 16 -7.07 13.85 -18.43
N THR A 17 -5.84 13.62 -18.88
CA THR A 17 -4.82 12.90 -18.12
C THR A 17 -3.95 13.93 -17.40
N LYS A 18 -4.23 14.21 -16.11
CA LYS A 18 -3.36 15.07 -15.28
C LYS A 18 -2.43 14.20 -14.43
N MET A 19 -1.14 14.58 -14.38
CA MET A 19 -0.13 14.02 -13.47
C MET A 19 0.03 12.49 -13.52
N SER A 20 0.42 11.94 -14.67
CA SER A 20 0.84 10.53 -14.83
C SER A 20 -0.06 9.50 -14.12
N THR A 21 -1.35 9.82 -13.98
CA THR A 21 -2.32 8.98 -13.29
C THR A 21 -2.99 8.15 -14.36
N TRP A 22 -2.60 6.88 -14.45
CA TRP A 22 -3.13 5.89 -15.42
C TRP A 22 -4.64 5.61 -15.30
N THR A 23 -5.36 6.32 -14.43
CA THR A 23 -6.80 6.20 -14.23
C THR A 23 -7.49 7.45 -14.79
N PRO A 24 -8.19 7.38 -15.94
CA PRO A 24 -8.85 8.53 -16.56
C PRO A 24 -9.95 9.11 -15.66
N LEU A 25 -9.81 10.36 -15.22
CA LEU A 25 -10.71 10.95 -14.21
C LEU A 25 -12.16 11.14 -14.68
N ASN A 26 -12.39 11.25 -15.99
CA ASN A 26 -13.69 11.59 -16.57
C ASN A 26 -14.17 10.59 -17.63
N HIS A 27 -13.66 9.34 -17.63
CA HIS A 27 -14.01 8.33 -18.63
C HIS A 27 -14.37 6.97 -18.00
N GLN A 28 -15.65 6.81 -17.68
CA GLN A 28 -16.18 5.66 -16.94
C GLN A 28 -15.76 4.30 -17.52
N LEU A 29 -15.93 4.09 -18.84
CA LEU A 29 -15.60 2.82 -19.49
C LEU A 29 -14.11 2.43 -19.37
N LEU A 30 -13.21 3.41 -19.29
CA LEU A 30 -11.78 3.13 -19.14
C LEU A 30 -11.44 2.84 -17.68
N ASN A 31 -12.13 3.50 -16.74
CA ASN A 31 -12.01 3.18 -15.32
C ASN A 31 -12.49 1.77 -15.02
N ASP A 32 -13.61 1.34 -15.62
CA ASP A 32 -14.14 -0.02 -15.46
C ASP A 32 -13.13 -1.07 -15.99
N ARG A 33 -12.52 -0.81 -17.15
CA ARG A 33 -11.46 -1.67 -17.70
C ARG A 33 -10.24 -1.76 -16.78
N VAL A 34 -9.73 -0.63 -16.28
CA VAL A 34 -8.58 -0.60 -15.36
C VAL A 34 -8.90 -1.29 -14.04
N PHE A 35 -10.15 -1.17 -13.57
CA PHE A 35 -10.62 -1.88 -12.37
C PHE A 35 -10.58 -3.40 -12.57
N GLU A 36 -11.11 -3.91 -13.68
CA GLU A 36 -11.07 -5.33 -14.00
C GLU A 36 -9.64 -5.84 -14.20
N GLU A 37 -8.76 -5.07 -14.85
CA GLU A 37 -7.33 -5.41 -14.98
C GLU A 37 -6.64 -5.51 -13.60
N ARG A 38 -6.90 -4.58 -12.69
CA ARG A 38 -6.36 -4.62 -11.32
C ARG A 38 -6.95 -5.76 -10.48
N ARG A 39 -8.23 -6.06 -10.65
CA ARG A 39 -8.90 -7.20 -10.02
C ARG A 39 -8.31 -8.51 -10.50
N ALA A 40 -8.11 -8.66 -11.81
CA ALA A 40 -7.47 -9.83 -12.40
C ALA A 40 -6.04 -10.03 -11.87
N LEU A 41 -5.27 -8.95 -11.66
CA LEU A 41 -3.95 -9.03 -11.02
C LEU A 41 -4.01 -9.54 -9.57
N LEU A 42 -5.00 -9.10 -8.78
CA LEU A 42 -5.22 -9.59 -7.42
C LEU A 42 -5.66 -11.06 -7.40
N GLU A 43 -6.55 -11.45 -8.31
CA GLU A 43 -6.98 -12.84 -8.48
C GLU A 43 -5.81 -13.72 -8.93
N ASN A 44 -4.95 -13.26 -9.83
CA ASN A 44 -3.74 -13.96 -10.25
C ASN A 44 -2.75 -14.13 -9.09
N GLY A 45 -2.59 -13.12 -8.24
CA GLY A 45 -1.78 -13.23 -7.03
C GLY A 45 -2.33 -14.26 -6.04
N ARG A 46 -3.66 -14.33 -5.88
CA ARG A 46 -4.32 -15.37 -5.08
C ARG A 46 -4.14 -16.76 -5.67
N ARG A 47 -4.32 -16.90 -6.99
CA ARG A 47 -4.11 -18.16 -7.72
C ARG A 47 -2.67 -18.65 -7.57
N LEU A 48 -1.68 -17.76 -7.66
CA LEU A 48 -0.28 -18.12 -7.43
C LEU A 48 -0.07 -18.67 -6.02
N LEU A 49 -0.66 -18.03 -5.01
CA LEU A 49 -0.57 -18.52 -3.63
C LEU A 49 -1.19 -19.91 -3.49
N THR A 50 -2.36 -20.12 -4.11
CA THR A 50 -3.03 -21.42 -4.16
C THR A 50 -2.17 -22.48 -4.85
N VAL A 51 -1.60 -22.18 -6.02
CA VAL A 51 -0.71 -23.08 -6.75
C VAL A 51 0.53 -23.43 -5.92
N LEU A 52 1.13 -22.45 -5.24
CA LEU A 52 2.27 -22.69 -4.35
C LEU A 52 1.89 -23.59 -3.17
N LEU A 53 0.69 -23.42 -2.61
CA LEU A 53 0.15 -24.29 -1.57
C LEU A 53 -0.15 -25.70 -2.07
N GLU A 54 -0.66 -25.85 -3.29
CA GLU A 54 -0.90 -27.15 -3.94
C GLU A 54 0.42 -27.89 -4.22
N CYS A 55 1.51 -27.17 -4.48
CA CYS A 55 2.86 -27.74 -4.62
C CYS A 55 3.50 -28.14 -3.27
N CYS A 56 2.96 -27.70 -2.13
CA CYS A 56 3.45 -28.05 -0.80
C CYS A 56 2.98 -29.46 -0.39
N SER A 57 3.81 -30.19 0.37
CA SER A 57 3.42 -31.47 0.95
C SER A 57 2.27 -31.34 1.96
N LEU A 58 1.55 -32.42 2.23
CA LEU A 58 0.48 -32.45 3.25
C LEU A 58 0.94 -31.97 4.64
N SER A 59 2.21 -32.21 5.02
CA SER A 59 2.77 -31.68 6.26
C SER A 59 3.04 -30.19 6.21
N GLN A 60 3.50 -29.66 5.06
CA GLN A 60 3.71 -28.22 4.85
C GLN A 60 2.38 -27.44 4.75
N GLN A 61 1.37 -28.01 4.11
CA GLN A 61 0.01 -27.43 4.07
C GLN A 61 -0.60 -27.37 5.48
N LYS A 62 -0.49 -28.46 6.27
CA LYS A 62 -0.91 -28.47 7.68
C LYS A 62 -0.16 -27.42 8.51
N PHE A 63 1.15 -27.31 8.32
CA PHE A 63 1.97 -26.29 8.97
C PHE A 63 1.53 -24.86 8.62
N CYS A 64 1.07 -24.62 7.39
CA CYS A 64 0.55 -23.32 6.97
C CYS A 64 -0.90 -23.06 7.47
N SER A 65 -1.67 -24.11 7.73
CA SER A 65 -3.05 -24.02 8.25
C SER A 65 -3.12 -23.74 9.75
N GLU A 66 -2.09 -24.14 10.50
CA GLU A 66 -1.91 -23.71 11.87
C GLU A 66 -1.46 -22.25 11.85
N ALA A 67 -2.18 -21.37 12.54
CA ALA A 67 -1.89 -19.93 12.61
C ALA A 67 -0.59 -19.65 13.39
N LEU A 68 0.53 -20.12 12.85
CA LEU A 68 1.82 -20.09 13.47
C LEU A 68 2.51 -18.77 13.17
N ASP A 69 3.10 -18.16 14.19
CA ASP A 69 3.87 -16.94 14.01
C ASP A 69 5.18 -17.25 13.28
N PHE A 70 5.19 -17.02 11.96
CA PHE A 70 6.36 -17.25 11.09
C PHE A 70 7.60 -16.48 11.56
N THR A 71 7.45 -15.37 12.30
CA THR A 71 8.57 -14.57 12.81
C THR A 71 9.39 -15.27 13.90
N THR A 72 8.84 -16.35 14.47
CA THR A 72 9.49 -17.21 15.48
C THR A 72 10.19 -18.41 14.85
N LYS A 73 9.76 -18.84 13.66
CA LYS A 73 10.26 -20.05 12.99
C LYS A 73 11.29 -19.75 11.91
N LEU A 74 11.16 -18.60 11.25
CA LEU A 74 12.05 -18.22 10.17
C LEU A 74 13.27 -17.43 10.66
N PRO A 75 14.44 -17.57 10.01
CA PRO A 75 15.58 -16.68 10.21
C PRO A 75 15.18 -15.22 10.01
N LYS A 76 15.72 -14.30 10.83
CA LYS A 76 15.34 -12.87 10.90
C LYS A 76 15.26 -12.16 9.54
N VAL A 77 16.09 -12.56 8.57
CA VAL A 77 16.12 -12.00 7.22
C VAL A 77 14.81 -12.19 6.46
N LEU A 78 14.10 -13.32 6.63
CA LEU A 78 12.88 -13.61 5.87
C LEU A 78 11.69 -12.77 6.37
N PRO A 79 11.38 -12.68 7.68
CA PRO A 79 10.37 -11.75 8.17
C PRO A 79 10.68 -10.30 7.82
N LEU A 80 11.94 -9.88 7.91
CA LEU A 80 12.36 -8.54 7.50
C LEU A 80 12.08 -8.29 6.01
N TYR A 81 12.38 -9.25 5.15
CA TYR A 81 12.07 -9.17 3.73
C TYR A 81 10.56 -9.03 3.51
N THR A 82 9.74 -9.86 4.14
CA THR A 82 8.26 -9.75 4.07
C THR A 82 7.77 -8.38 4.53
N PHE A 83 8.27 -7.88 5.67
CA PHE A 83 7.88 -6.56 6.20
C PHE A 83 8.34 -5.39 5.32
N SER A 84 9.40 -5.54 4.53
CA SER A 84 9.89 -4.48 3.64
C SER A 84 8.86 -4.04 2.60
N PHE A 85 7.95 -4.95 2.20
CA PHE A 85 6.88 -4.69 1.24
C PHE A 85 5.68 -3.96 1.83
N LEU A 86 5.49 -3.99 3.14
CA LEU A 86 4.35 -3.37 3.80
C LEU A 86 4.49 -1.84 3.82
N ASP A 87 3.38 -1.12 3.74
CA ASP A 87 3.38 0.33 3.95
C ASP A 87 3.56 0.68 5.45
N PRO A 88 3.98 1.92 5.78
CA PRO A 88 4.21 2.33 7.16
C PRO A 88 3.02 2.12 8.10
N ARG A 89 1.78 2.25 7.62
CA ARG A 89 0.59 2.06 8.46
C ARG A 89 0.38 0.58 8.78
N SER A 90 0.54 -0.28 7.77
CA SER A 90 0.53 -1.73 7.97
C SER A 90 1.63 -2.18 8.94
N LEU A 91 2.84 -1.62 8.85
CA LEU A 91 3.92 -1.89 9.82
C LEU A 91 3.54 -1.49 11.25
N CYS A 92 2.82 -0.37 11.42
CA CYS A 92 2.30 0.03 12.74
C CYS A 92 1.21 -0.93 13.26
N CYS A 93 0.38 -1.51 12.40
CA CYS A 93 -0.57 -2.57 12.80
C CYS A 93 0.19 -3.84 13.19
N CYS A 94 1.18 -4.25 12.40
CA CYS A 94 2.06 -5.39 12.69
C CYS A 94 2.75 -5.26 14.05
N ALA A 95 3.22 -4.06 14.42
CA ALA A 95 3.84 -3.81 15.72
C ALA A 95 2.91 -4.06 16.92
N GLN A 96 1.59 -4.09 16.73
CA GLN A 96 0.60 -4.32 17.79
C GLN A 96 0.28 -5.81 17.99
N VAL A 97 0.77 -6.70 17.12
CA VAL A 97 0.48 -8.14 17.18
C VAL A 97 1.21 -8.81 18.34
N SER A 98 2.51 -8.56 18.49
CA SER A 98 3.33 -9.12 19.57
C SER A 98 4.62 -8.31 19.76
N TRP A 99 5.29 -8.51 20.91
CA TRP A 99 6.61 -7.92 21.15
C TRP A 99 7.65 -8.31 20.10
N ARG A 100 7.60 -9.56 19.62
CA ARG A 100 8.49 -10.04 18.56
C ARG A 100 8.25 -9.28 17.26
N TRP A 101 6.99 -9.09 16.88
CA TRP A 101 6.61 -8.32 15.69
C TRP A 101 7.02 -6.87 15.82
N LYS A 102 6.77 -6.23 16.96
CA LYS A 102 7.22 -4.87 17.26
C LYS A 102 8.73 -4.73 17.06
N ASN A 103 9.52 -5.62 17.66
CA ASN A 103 10.97 -5.58 17.54
C ASN A 103 11.47 -5.76 16.10
N LEU A 104 10.73 -6.44 15.23
CA LEU A 104 11.10 -6.61 13.82
C LEU A 104 10.65 -5.43 12.96
N THR A 105 9.42 -4.95 13.14
CA THR A 105 8.84 -3.88 12.31
C THR A 105 9.40 -2.50 12.64
N GLU A 106 10.03 -2.33 13.80
CA GLU A 106 10.69 -1.07 14.20
C GLU A 106 12.16 -0.99 13.79
N LEU A 107 12.72 -2.02 13.15
CA LEU A 107 14.13 -2.02 12.75
C LEU A 107 14.45 -0.96 11.72
N ASP A 108 15.58 -0.29 11.92
CA ASP A 108 16.07 0.77 11.05
C ASP A 108 16.29 0.32 9.60
N GLN A 109 16.64 -0.95 9.38
CA GLN A 109 16.76 -1.52 8.03
C GLN A 109 15.48 -1.40 7.21
N LEU A 110 14.30 -1.46 7.85
CA LEU A 110 13.02 -1.27 7.17
C LEU A 110 12.75 0.21 6.91
N TRP A 111 12.89 1.04 7.94
CA TRP A 111 12.52 2.46 7.86
C TRP A 111 13.50 3.26 7.02
N MET A 112 14.78 2.89 6.99
CA MET A 112 15.79 3.46 6.10
C MET A 112 15.36 3.33 4.65
N LEU A 113 15.02 2.12 4.20
CA LEU A 113 14.56 1.91 2.83
C LEU A 113 13.31 2.75 2.50
N LYS A 114 12.44 3.00 3.48
CA LYS A 114 11.25 3.84 3.27
C LYS A 114 11.58 5.32 3.18
N CYS A 115 12.49 5.83 4.00
CA CYS A 115 12.98 7.21 3.91
C CYS A 115 13.72 7.45 2.58
N LEU A 116 14.60 6.52 2.20
CA LEU A 116 15.39 6.63 0.97
C LEU A 116 14.52 6.63 -0.30
N ARG A 117 13.36 5.97 -0.31
CA ARG A 117 12.38 6.08 -1.42
C ARG A 117 11.88 7.50 -1.66
N PHE A 118 11.93 8.37 -0.66
CA PHE A 118 11.53 9.78 -0.76
C PHE A 118 12.75 10.72 -0.78
N ASN A 119 13.96 10.19 -0.95
CA ASN A 119 15.22 10.93 -0.85
C ASN A 119 15.36 11.66 0.50
N TRP A 120 14.83 11.09 1.58
CA TRP A 120 15.01 11.60 2.93
C TRP A 120 16.25 10.97 3.55
N TYR A 121 17.31 11.76 3.65
CA TYR A 121 18.59 11.36 4.19
C TYR A 121 18.79 11.89 5.60
N ILE A 122 19.47 11.11 6.44
CA ILE A 122 19.89 11.55 7.77
C ILE A 122 21.34 12.04 7.64
N ASN A 123 21.58 13.28 8.07
CA ASN A 123 22.92 13.89 8.02
C ASN A 123 23.88 13.33 9.07
N ILE A 124 23.35 12.60 10.05
CA ILE A 124 24.08 11.97 11.15
C ILE A 124 23.99 10.47 10.93
N SER A 125 25.13 9.80 10.84
CA SER A 125 25.14 8.33 10.82
C SER A 125 24.73 7.81 12.19
N PRO A 126 23.60 7.11 12.33
CA PRO A 126 23.22 6.54 13.61
C PRO A 126 24.26 5.54 14.10
N THR A 127 24.50 5.53 15.39
CA THR A 127 25.38 4.54 16.02
C THR A 127 24.67 3.18 16.05
N PRO A 128 25.42 2.05 16.09
CA PRO A 128 24.81 0.71 16.13
C PRO A 128 23.91 0.45 17.34
N TYR A 129 24.04 1.28 18.38
CA TYR A 129 23.28 1.17 19.64
C TYR A 129 21.98 1.97 19.61
N GLU A 130 21.83 2.91 18.67
CA GLU A 130 20.63 3.70 18.51
C GLU A 130 19.61 2.95 17.65
N GLN A 131 18.47 2.61 18.24
CA GLN A 131 17.38 1.92 17.55
C GLN A 131 16.25 2.87 17.18
N GLY A 132 15.70 2.66 15.99
CA GLY A 132 14.50 3.35 15.50
C GLY A 132 14.78 4.80 15.08
N VAL A 133 16.03 5.14 14.78
CA VAL A 133 16.42 6.47 14.30
C VAL A 133 15.71 6.80 13.00
N TRP A 134 15.68 5.86 12.07
CA TRP A 134 15.02 6.04 10.77
C TRP A 134 13.50 6.10 10.90
N LYS A 135 12.91 5.36 11.85
CA LYS A 135 11.47 5.46 12.13
C LYS A 135 11.10 6.84 12.67
N LYS A 136 11.89 7.36 13.63
CA LYS A 136 11.70 8.71 14.18
C LYS A 136 11.84 9.77 13.08
N HIS A 137 12.89 9.67 12.26
CA HIS A 137 13.11 10.55 11.12
C HIS A 137 11.94 10.50 10.12
N TYR A 138 11.44 9.30 9.76
CA TYR A 138 10.29 9.15 8.87
C TYR A 138 9.05 9.90 9.41
N ILE A 139 8.75 9.73 10.70
CA ILE A 139 7.60 10.39 11.34
C ILE A 139 7.78 11.91 11.34
N GLN A 140 9.00 12.40 11.60
CA GLN A 140 9.32 13.82 11.56
C GLN A 140 9.12 14.39 10.15
N MET A 141 9.69 13.77 9.13
CA MET A 141 9.57 14.20 7.73
C MET A 141 8.11 14.21 7.25
N VAL A 142 7.31 13.20 7.62
CA VAL A 142 5.87 13.15 7.30
C VAL A 142 5.12 14.35 7.91
N LYS A 143 5.46 14.73 9.15
CA LYS A 143 4.85 15.88 9.84
C LYS A 143 5.26 17.20 9.19
N GLU A 144 6.54 17.39 8.90
CA GLU A 144 7.09 18.63 8.33
C GLU A 144 6.55 18.89 6.92
N LEU A 145 6.56 17.86 6.07
CA LEU A 145 6.17 17.98 4.66
C LEU A 145 4.66 17.84 4.43
N HIS A 146 3.85 17.74 5.49
CA HIS A 146 2.41 17.48 5.41
C HIS A 146 2.09 16.36 4.43
N VAL A 147 2.88 15.27 4.45
CA VAL A 147 2.71 14.15 3.53
C VAL A 147 1.34 13.55 3.78
N SER A 148 0.39 13.95 2.94
CA SER A 148 -0.98 13.47 3.05
C SER A 148 -0.99 11.95 2.96
N LYS A 149 -1.91 11.34 3.70
CA LYS A 149 -2.16 9.89 3.74
C LYS A 149 -2.01 9.33 2.31
N PRO A 150 -1.34 8.17 2.09
CA PRO A 150 -1.46 7.50 0.81
C PRO A 150 -2.96 7.44 0.49
N ARG A 151 -3.39 8.03 -0.63
CA ARG A 151 -4.81 8.03 -0.99
C ARG A 151 -5.21 6.59 -1.23
N VAL A 152 -5.69 5.93 -0.18
CA VAL A 152 -6.56 4.78 -0.32
C VAL A 152 -7.89 5.40 -0.72
N ASN A 153 -8.21 5.39 -2.02
CA ASN A 153 -9.54 5.73 -2.50
C ASN A 153 -10.49 4.61 -2.03
N LEU A 154 -10.84 4.65 -0.75
CA LEU A 154 -11.90 3.83 -0.20
C LEU A 154 -13.18 4.63 -0.42
N GLY A 155 -13.95 4.25 -1.43
CA GLY A 155 -15.20 4.91 -1.80
C GLY A 155 -16.10 5.09 -0.59
N LYS A 156 -16.45 6.34 -0.31
CA LYS A 156 -17.49 6.70 0.65
C LYS A 156 -18.55 7.50 -0.08
N GLU A 157 -19.47 6.82 -0.74
CA GLU A 157 -20.71 7.42 -1.24
C GLU A 157 -21.87 6.44 -1.18
N PHE A 158 -22.10 5.76 -0.04
CA PHE A 158 -23.43 5.20 0.24
C PHE A 158 -23.66 5.26 1.74
N LEU A 159 -24.37 6.30 2.18
CA LEU A 159 -25.41 6.26 3.23
C LEU A 159 -25.92 7.69 3.46
N THR A 160 -26.88 8.12 2.63
CA THR A 160 -28.02 8.92 3.07
C THR A 160 -29.21 8.56 2.18
N SER A 161 -30.36 8.33 2.84
CA SER A 161 -31.70 8.15 2.27
C SER A 161 -32.09 6.72 1.88
N ALA A 162 -32.33 5.88 2.89
CA ALA A 162 -33.40 4.90 2.82
C ALA A 162 -34.74 5.66 3.00
N THR A 163 -35.67 5.41 2.08
CA THR A 163 -37.10 5.69 2.22
C THR A 163 -37.74 4.58 3.04
#